data_AF-A0A3C1PZH1-F1
#
_entry.id   AF-A0A3C1PZH1-F1
#
_cell.length_a   1.000
_cell.length_b   1.000
_cell.length_c   1.000
_cell.angle_alpha   90.00
_cell.angle_beta   90.00
_cell.angle_gamma   90.00
#
_symmetry.space_group_name_H-M   'P 1'
#
loop_
_entity.id
_entity.type
_entity.pdbx_description
1 polymer ?
#
loop_
_entity_poly.entity_id
_entity_poly.type
_entity_poly.pdbx_seq_one_letter_code
_entity_poly.pdbx_strand_id
1 'polypeptide(L)'
;MKLSVWFTPFILLLEGCGSGPDQTPALWAGIVEREVDALGIQNWIIVAESSFPVVSGLGVRTLVLDGEIPQIVDCIVNHLEKSETVAPSFNTALELSFVSNDRGPGIDYLREQHNEALHGHQVRQMDNRSLTLLAHSDASKYAILVLKSKTALPYSSVFIELDSGY
;
A
#
# COMPACT_ATOMS: atom_id res chain seq x y z
N MET A 1 20.15 72.54 -8.60
CA MET A 1 19.58 71.58 -9.58
C MET A 1 19.44 70.22 -8.92
N LYS A 2 18.33 69.54 -9.20
CA LYS A 2 17.63 68.53 -8.38
C LYS A 2 18.44 67.25 -8.10
N LEU A 3 18.46 66.80 -6.84
CA LEU A 3 18.78 65.42 -6.46
C LEU A 3 17.47 64.62 -6.44
N SER A 4 17.37 63.60 -7.29
CA SER A 4 16.20 62.72 -7.40
C SER A 4 16.36 61.55 -6.42
N VAL A 5 15.41 61.37 -5.50
CA VAL A 5 15.33 60.19 -4.62
C VAL A 5 14.30 59.25 -5.22
N TRP A 6 14.74 58.03 -5.55
CA TRP A 6 13.90 56.95 -6.08
C TRP A 6 13.47 56.07 -4.90
N PHE A 7 12.18 56.06 -4.59
CA PHE A 7 11.58 55.15 -3.60
C PHE A 7 11.06 53.91 -4.35
N THR A 8 11.71 52.77 -4.16
CA THR A 8 11.17 51.45 -4.55
C THR A 8 10.37 50.87 -3.38
N PRO A 9 9.13 50.38 -3.57
CA PRO A 9 8.38 49.74 -2.52
C PRO A 9 8.83 48.28 -2.38
N PHE A 10 9.21 47.92 -1.16
CA PHE A 10 9.54 46.56 -0.73
C PHE A 10 8.22 45.78 -0.57
N ILE A 11 7.90 44.89 -1.51
CA ILE A 11 6.74 44.00 -1.41
C ILE A 11 7.11 42.87 -0.44
N LEU A 12 6.53 42.91 0.76
CA LEU A 12 6.56 41.80 1.72
C LEU A 12 5.60 40.71 1.22
N LEU A 13 6.17 39.63 0.68
CA LEU A 13 5.44 38.39 0.45
C LEU A 13 5.18 37.72 1.80
N LEU A 14 3.91 37.67 2.19
CA LEU A 14 3.42 36.85 3.30
C LEU A 14 3.57 35.38 2.90
N GLU A 15 4.51 34.69 3.55
CA GLU A 15 4.56 33.22 3.56
C GLU A 15 3.27 32.71 4.21
N GLY A 16 2.37 32.18 3.38
CA GLY A 16 1.26 31.37 3.88
C GLY A 16 1.83 30.07 4.43
N CYS A 17 1.69 29.85 5.74
CA CYS A 17 1.82 28.53 6.34
C CYS A 17 0.73 27.63 5.74
N GLY A 18 1.06 26.92 4.66
CA GLY A 18 0.31 25.74 4.23
C GLY A 18 0.55 24.66 5.26
N SER A 19 -0.34 24.56 6.25
CA SER A 19 -0.51 23.34 7.04
C SER A 19 -0.85 22.21 6.08
N GLY A 20 0.12 21.33 5.82
CA GLY A 20 -0.10 20.05 5.14
C GLY A 20 -1.15 19.22 5.90
N PRO A 21 -1.77 18.22 5.25
CA PRO A 21 -2.76 17.38 5.90
C PRO A 21 -2.17 16.79 7.18
N ASP A 22 -2.80 17.12 8.30
CA ASP A 22 -2.44 16.66 9.64
C ASP A 22 -2.54 15.12 9.65
N GLN A 23 -1.40 14.43 9.59
CA GLN A 23 -1.32 12.98 9.53
C GLN A 23 -1.63 12.37 10.90
N THR A 24 -2.88 12.47 11.32
CA THR A 24 -3.37 11.59 12.38
C THR A 24 -3.39 10.17 11.80
N PRO A 25 -2.65 9.21 12.38
CA PRO A 25 -2.66 7.83 11.88
C PRO A 25 -4.09 7.31 11.85
N ALA A 26 -4.46 6.65 10.74
CA ALA A 26 -5.78 6.05 10.64
C ALA A 26 -5.99 5.09 11.81
N LEU A 27 -7.22 5.01 12.34
CA LEU A 27 -7.54 4.16 13.51
C LEU A 27 -7.15 2.69 13.30
N TRP A 28 -7.11 2.22 12.04
CA TRP A 28 -6.73 0.87 11.68
C TRP A 28 -5.21 0.65 11.61
N ALA A 29 -4.37 1.68 11.52
CA ALA A 29 -2.93 1.53 11.30
C ALA A 29 -2.26 0.71 12.41
N GLY A 30 -2.49 1.08 13.67
CA GLY A 30 -1.95 0.32 14.82
C GLY A 30 -2.53 -1.09 14.98
N ILE A 31 -3.68 -1.38 14.38
CA ILE A 31 -4.20 -2.76 14.28
C ILE A 31 -3.39 -3.51 13.22
N VAL A 32 -3.17 -2.93 12.05
CA VAL A 32 -2.38 -3.54 10.97
C VAL A 32 -0.96 -3.84 11.44
N GLU A 33 -0.26 -2.88 12.05
CA GLU A 33 1.11 -3.06 12.56
C GLU A 33 1.21 -4.25 13.52
N ARG A 34 0.30 -4.33 14.50
CA ARG A 34 0.26 -5.45 15.46
C ARG A 34 0.06 -6.81 14.79
N GLU A 35 -0.77 -6.85 13.76
CA GLU A 35 -1.07 -8.08 13.04
C GLU A 35 0.08 -8.52 12.14
N VAL A 36 0.80 -7.54 11.56
CA VAL A 36 2.03 -7.77 10.82
C VAL A 36 3.15 -8.25 11.74
N ASP A 37 3.28 -7.70 12.95
CA ASP A 37 4.27 -8.15 13.96
C ASP A 37 4.10 -9.59 14.42
N ALA A 38 2.88 -10.15 14.29
CA ALA A 38 2.61 -11.54 14.61
C ALA A 38 3.06 -12.52 13.52
N LEU A 39 3.47 -12.01 12.35
CA LEU A 39 3.88 -12.81 11.21
C LEU A 39 5.41 -12.93 11.14
N GLY A 40 5.87 -14.04 10.57
CA GLY A 40 7.29 -14.30 10.32
C GLY A 40 7.54 -14.79 8.90
N ILE A 41 8.75 -15.29 8.68
CA ILE A 41 9.19 -15.85 7.39
C ILE A 41 8.15 -16.88 6.87
N GLN A 42 7.88 -16.87 5.56
CA GLN A 42 6.89 -17.69 4.83
C GLN A 42 5.42 -17.35 5.11
N ASN A 43 5.12 -16.38 5.98
CA ASN A 43 3.76 -15.87 6.09
C ASN A 43 3.46 -14.89 4.96
N TRP A 44 2.18 -14.78 4.63
CA TRP A 44 1.69 -13.93 3.57
C TRP A 44 0.81 -12.82 4.13
N ILE A 45 0.94 -11.62 3.59
CA ILE A 45 0.01 -10.51 3.76
C ILE A 45 -0.62 -10.22 2.40
N ILE A 46 -1.95 -10.19 2.33
CA ILE A 46 -2.69 -9.85 1.12
C ILE A 46 -3.48 -8.57 1.40
N VAL A 47 -3.05 -7.45 0.83
CA VAL A 47 -3.82 -6.21 0.83
C VAL A 47 -4.80 -6.29 -0.34
N ALA A 48 -6.06 -6.58 -0.01
CA ALA A 48 -7.04 -7.05 -0.96
C ALA A 48 -8.03 -5.95 -1.36
N GLU A 49 -8.40 -5.94 -2.65
CA GLU A 49 -9.52 -5.17 -3.17
C GLU A 49 -10.86 -5.64 -2.60
N SER A 50 -11.90 -4.81 -2.70
CA SER A 50 -13.20 -5.08 -2.09
C SER A 50 -13.86 -6.35 -2.65
N SER A 51 -13.59 -6.71 -3.91
CA SER A 51 -14.09 -7.92 -4.58
C SER A 51 -13.31 -9.19 -4.24
N PHE A 52 -12.15 -9.09 -3.58
CA PHE A 52 -11.33 -10.26 -3.27
C PHE A 52 -12.12 -11.28 -2.44
N PRO A 53 -12.14 -12.57 -2.83
CA PRO A 53 -12.94 -13.57 -2.15
C PRO A 53 -12.42 -13.81 -0.73
N VAL A 54 -13.33 -13.89 0.24
CA VAL A 54 -12.97 -14.36 1.59
C VAL A 54 -12.87 -15.88 1.53
N VAL A 55 -11.66 -16.41 1.69
CA VAL A 55 -11.42 -17.85 1.69
C VAL A 55 -11.39 -18.36 3.12
N SER A 56 -12.22 -19.37 3.42
CA SER A 56 -12.22 -20.04 4.71
C SER A 56 -11.13 -21.14 4.75
N GLY A 57 -10.08 -20.93 5.53
CA GLY A 57 -9.03 -21.92 5.78
C GLY A 57 -8.42 -21.74 7.17
N LEU A 58 -7.89 -22.81 7.78
CA LEU A 58 -7.38 -22.79 9.16
C LEU A 58 -6.25 -21.77 9.38
N GLY A 59 -5.43 -21.49 8.36
CA GLY A 59 -4.35 -20.50 8.41
C GLY A 59 -4.72 -19.11 7.88
N VAL A 60 -5.97 -18.87 7.46
CA VAL A 60 -6.38 -17.59 6.87
C VAL A 60 -7.10 -16.75 7.90
N ARG A 61 -6.59 -15.53 8.12
CA ARG A 61 -7.25 -14.50 8.93
C ARG A 61 -7.60 -13.31 8.05
N THR A 62 -8.80 -12.77 8.20
CA THR A 62 -9.26 -11.64 7.40
C THR A 62 -9.68 -10.48 8.29
N LEU A 63 -9.15 -9.29 8.02
CA LEU A 63 -9.58 -8.02 8.59
C LEU A 63 -10.18 -7.14 7.50
N VAL A 64 -11.29 -6.48 7.80
CA VAL A 64 -11.90 -5.48 6.90
C VAL A 64 -11.53 -4.11 7.42
N LEU A 65 -10.92 -3.29 6.57
CA LEU A 65 -10.37 -2.00 6.92
C LEU A 65 -11.11 -0.87 6.20
N ASP A 66 -11.19 0.28 6.87
CA ASP A 66 -11.64 1.53 6.28
C ASP A 66 -10.45 2.31 5.69
N GLY A 67 -9.80 1.71 4.69
CA GLY A 67 -8.64 2.27 4.02
C GLY A 67 -8.59 1.86 2.55
N GLU A 68 -7.90 2.68 1.75
CA GLU A 68 -7.57 2.36 0.37
C GLU A 68 -6.27 1.55 0.31
N ILE A 69 -6.10 0.70 -0.71
CA ILE A 69 -4.92 -0.18 -0.82
C ILE A 69 -3.61 0.59 -0.75
N PRO A 70 -3.38 1.71 -1.46
CA PRO A 70 -2.10 2.43 -1.37
C PRO A 70 -1.76 2.87 0.06
N GLN A 71 -2.76 3.29 0.85
CA GLN A 71 -2.55 3.71 2.24
C GLN A 71 -2.17 2.53 3.13
N ILE A 72 -2.82 1.39 2.94
CA ILE A 72 -2.57 0.17 3.72
C ILE A 72 -1.19 -0.39 3.36
N VAL A 73 -0.84 -0.40 2.06
CA VAL A 73 0.48 -0.84 1.59
C VAL A 73 1.57 0.07 2.15
N ASP A 74 1.44 1.39 2.03
CA ASP A 74 2.38 2.36 2.59
C ASP A 74 2.60 2.15 4.10
N CYS A 75 1.52 1.93 4.86
CA CYS A 75 1.60 1.60 6.28
C CYS A 75 2.42 0.33 6.55
N ILE A 76 2.21 -0.72 5.76
CA ILE A 76 2.92 -2.00 5.92
C ILE A 76 4.38 -1.87 5.51
N VAL A 77 4.68 -1.21 4.39
CA VAL A 77 6.05 -1.01 3.90
C VAL A 77 6.85 -0.19 4.91
N ASN A 78 6.32 0.94 5.39
CA ASN A 78 6.94 1.76 6.44
C ASN A 78 7.18 0.99 7.75
N HIS A 79 6.37 -0.02 8.04
CA HIS A 79 6.53 -0.88 9.22
C HIS A 79 7.60 -1.94 9.00
N LEU A 80 7.53 -2.66 7.88
CA LEU A 80 8.46 -3.75 7.54
C LEU A 80 9.88 -3.26 7.23
N GLU A 81 10.06 -2.04 6.72
CA GLU A 81 11.39 -1.43 6.50
C GLU A 81 12.16 -1.18 7.81
N LYS A 82 11.48 -1.21 8.95
CA LYS A 82 12.09 -1.12 10.29
C LYS A 82 12.40 -2.50 10.88
N SER A 83 11.98 -3.57 10.22
CA SER A 83 12.20 -4.94 10.69
C SER A 83 13.60 -5.42 10.33
N GLU A 84 14.26 -6.07 11.29
CA GLU A 84 15.56 -6.75 11.06
C GLU A 84 15.39 -8.26 10.80
N THR A 85 14.18 -8.81 11.00
CA THR A 85 13.95 -10.27 11.00
C THR A 85 13.34 -10.78 9.70
N VAL A 86 12.57 -9.94 9.01
CA VAL A 86 11.85 -10.28 7.79
C VAL A 86 12.05 -9.21 6.73
N ALA A 87 12.09 -9.64 5.47
CA ALA A 87 12.14 -8.77 4.30
C ALA A 87 10.90 -9.00 3.43
N PRO A 88 10.17 -7.96 3.00
CA PRO A 88 9.00 -8.14 2.15
C PRO A 88 9.37 -8.41 0.68
N SER A 89 8.68 -9.37 0.07
CA SER A 89 8.69 -9.63 -1.37
C SER A 89 7.32 -9.31 -1.96
N PHE A 90 7.27 -8.29 -2.83
CA PHE A 90 6.02 -7.75 -3.34
C PHE A 90 5.62 -8.37 -4.67
N ASN A 91 4.34 -8.72 -4.76
CA ASN A 91 3.74 -9.29 -5.96
C ASN A 91 2.41 -8.60 -6.29
N THR A 92 2.16 -8.34 -7.57
CA THR A 92 0.90 -7.76 -8.07
C THR A 92 0.37 -8.52 -9.27
N ALA A 93 -0.94 -8.48 -9.47
CA ALA A 93 -1.58 -9.08 -10.64
C ALA A 93 -1.11 -8.38 -11.94
N LEU A 94 -0.63 -9.17 -12.90
CA LEU A 94 -0.22 -8.70 -14.22
C LEU A 94 -1.37 -7.96 -14.93
N GLU A 95 -2.60 -8.45 -14.72
CA GLU A 95 -3.83 -7.92 -15.29
C GLU A 95 -4.06 -6.44 -14.97
N LEU A 96 -3.57 -5.95 -13.81
CA LEU A 96 -3.69 -4.55 -13.41
C LEU A 96 -3.15 -3.62 -14.49
N SER A 97 -2.05 -3.99 -15.17
CA SER A 97 -1.43 -3.18 -16.23
C SER A 97 -2.26 -3.10 -17.52
N PHE A 98 -3.18 -4.05 -17.74
CA PHE A 98 -3.98 -4.15 -18.95
C PHE A 98 -5.38 -3.53 -18.84
N VAL A 99 -5.81 -3.13 -17.63
CA VAL A 99 -7.10 -2.47 -17.41
C VAL A 99 -7.04 -1.03 -17.93
N SER A 100 -7.79 -0.65 -18.95
CA SER A 100 -7.86 0.77 -19.33
C SER A 100 -8.65 1.58 -18.31
N ASN A 101 -8.35 2.86 -18.16
CA ASN A 101 -9.11 3.77 -17.29
C ASN A 101 -10.60 3.87 -17.66
N ASP A 102 -10.96 3.65 -18.93
CA ASP A 102 -12.36 3.57 -19.35
C ASP A 102 -13.09 2.35 -18.75
N ARG A 103 -12.38 1.25 -18.50
CA ARG A 103 -12.93 0.02 -17.90
C ARG A 103 -12.87 0.03 -16.37
N GLY A 104 -11.93 0.77 -15.80
CA GLY A 104 -11.81 1.02 -14.37
C GLY A 104 -11.48 2.49 -14.13
N PRO A 105 -12.48 3.38 -14.02
CA PRO A 105 -12.24 4.80 -13.80
C PRO A 105 -11.42 5.04 -12.52
N GLY A 106 -10.27 5.69 -12.67
CA GLY A 106 -9.32 5.94 -11.59
C GLY A 106 -8.18 4.91 -11.48
N ILE A 107 -8.14 3.88 -12.34
CA ILE A 107 -7.10 2.84 -12.30
C ILE A 107 -5.70 3.39 -12.61
N ASP A 108 -5.59 4.39 -13.47
CA ASP A 108 -4.28 4.97 -13.81
C ASP A 108 -3.67 5.68 -12.59
N TYR A 109 -4.48 6.50 -11.91
CA TYR A 109 -4.10 7.14 -10.65
C TYR A 109 -3.79 6.13 -9.56
N LEU A 110 -4.59 5.07 -9.44
CA LEU A 110 -4.31 3.98 -8.49
C LEU A 110 -2.93 3.37 -8.74
N ARG A 111 -2.54 3.10 -10.00
CA ARG A 111 -1.22 2.52 -10.30
C ARG A 111 -0.08 3.43 -9.88
N GLU A 112 -0.22 4.74 -10.07
CA GLU A 112 0.76 5.72 -9.60
C GLU A 112 0.92 5.64 -8.08
N GLN A 113 -0.20 5.71 -7.36
CA GLN A 113 -0.21 5.63 -5.89
C GLN A 113 0.30 4.27 -5.36
N HIS A 114 0.03 3.19 -6.09
CA HIS A 114 0.57 1.86 -5.78
C HIS A 114 2.10 1.85 -5.85
N ASN A 115 2.67 2.37 -6.94
CA ASN A 115 4.11 2.40 -7.12
C ASN A 115 4.78 3.29 -6.07
N GLU A 116 4.14 4.41 -5.70
CA GLU A 116 4.60 5.30 -4.62
C GLU A 116 4.59 4.57 -3.27
N ALA A 117 3.48 3.92 -2.91
CA ALA A 117 3.34 3.19 -1.64
C ALA A 117 4.30 2.00 -1.49
N LEU A 118 4.85 1.51 -2.60
CA LEU A 118 5.84 0.42 -2.62
C LEU A 118 7.28 0.92 -2.49
N HIS A 119 7.52 2.22 -2.25
CA HIS A 119 8.83 2.80 -1.94
C HIS A 119 9.97 2.43 -2.92
N GLY A 120 9.64 2.10 -4.17
CA GLY A 120 10.62 1.65 -5.16
C GLY A 120 11.12 0.19 -5.00
N HIS A 121 10.52 -0.60 -4.11
CA HIS A 121 10.77 -2.04 -4.02
C HIS A 121 10.49 -2.73 -5.35
N GLN A 122 11.24 -3.80 -5.63
CA GLN A 122 10.97 -4.62 -6.81
C GLN A 122 9.63 -5.34 -6.65
N VAL A 123 8.77 -5.20 -7.66
CA VAL A 123 7.46 -5.85 -7.69
C VAL A 123 7.46 -6.93 -8.75
N ARG A 124 7.20 -8.17 -8.35
CA ARG A 124 7.00 -9.29 -9.28
C ARG A 124 5.56 -9.27 -9.79
N GLN A 125 5.38 -9.52 -11.08
CA GLN A 125 4.07 -9.63 -11.70
C GLN A 125 3.79 -11.08 -12.10
N MET A 126 2.60 -11.56 -11.76
CA MET A 126 2.08 -12.88 -12.12
C MET A 126 0.58 -12.75 -12.40
N ASP A 127 -0.02 -13.70 -13.12
CA ASP A 127 -1.47 -13.69 -13.28
C ASP A 127 -2.18 -13.83 -11.91
N ASN A 128 -3.31 -13.16 -11.75
CA ASN A 128 -4.02 -13.06 -10.47
C ASN A 128 -4.39 -14.44 -9.90
N ARG A 129 -4.71 -15.40 -10.79
CA ARG A 129 -5.04 -16.77 -10.38
C ARG A 129 -3.82 -17.48 -9.80
N SER A 130 -2.67 -17.37 -10.44
CA SER A 130 -1.41 -17.94 -9.94
C SER A 130 -1.00 -17.33 -8.60
N LEU A 131 -1.13 -16.02 -8.40
CA LEU A 131 -0.86 -15.38 -7.11
C LEU A 131 -1.73 -15.94 -5.99
N THR A 132 -3.03 -16.04 -6.27
CA THR A 132 -4.01 -16.59 -5.33
C THR A 132 -3.69 -18.05 -4.99
N LEU A 133 -3.35 -18.87 -5.99
CA LEU A 133 -2.97 -20.27 -5.79
C LEU A 133 -1.66 -20.42 -5.02
N LEU A 134 -0.66 -19.59 -5.31
CA LEU A 134 0.63 -19.59 -4.64
C LEU A 134 0.45 -19.33 -3.14
N ALA A 135 -0.17 -18.18 -2.79
CA ALA A 135 -0.45 -17.85 -1.40
C ALA A 135 -1.27 -18.95 -0.71
N HIS A 136 -2.36 -19.43 -1.34
CA HIS A 136 -3.21 -20.45 -0.72
C HIS A 136 -2.57 -21.83 -0.59
N SER A 137 -1.63 -22.21 -1.45
CA SER A 137 -0.91 -23.49 -1.28
C SER A 137 -0.10 -23.50 0.02
N ASP A 138 0.40 -22.34 0.42
CA ASP A 138 1.15 -22.14 1.67
C ASP A 138 0.23 -22.02 2.89
N ALA A 139 -1.03 -21.63 2.73
CA ALA A 139 -2.02 -21.53 3.81
C ALA A 139 -2.22 -22.82 4.62
N SER A 140 -1.81 -23.97 4.07
CA SER A 140 -1.84 -25.27 4.75
C SER A 140 -0.75 -25.40 5.82
N LYS A 141 0.30 -24.58 5.74
CA LYS A 141 1.50 -24.63 6.58
C LYS A 141 1.75 -23.33 7.33
N TYR A 142 1.36 -22.20 6.72
CA TYR A 142 1.71 -20.85 7.17
C TYR A 142 0.48 -19.96 7.22
N ALA A 143 0.60 -18.84 7.93
CA ALA A 143 -0.49 -17.89 8.09
C ALA A 143 -0.62 -16.98 6.86
N ILE A 144 -1.87 -16.67 6.51
CA ILE A 144 -2.22 -15.61 5.55
C ILE A 144 -3.06 -14.57 6.27
N LEU A 145 -2.58 -13.34 6.30
CA LEU A 145 -3.33 -12.17 6.73
C LEU A 145 -3.92 -11.46 5.51
N VAL A 146 -5.25 -11.52 5.36
CA VAL A 146 -5.98 -10.79 4.34
C VAL A 146 -6.51 -9.48 4.93
N LEU A 147 -6.07 -8.35 4.40
CA LEU A 147 -6.53 -7.02 4.75
C LEU A 147 -7.44 -6.51 3.63
N LYS A 148 -8.76 -6.68 3.79
CA LYS A 148 -9.74 -6.23 2.81
C LYS A 148 -9.93 -4.71 2.92
N SER A 149 -9.59 -4.01 1.85
CA SER A 149 -9.75 -2.57 1.69
C SER A 149 -11.14 -2.17 1.19
N LYS A 150 -11.36 -0.86 1.09
CA LYS A 150 -12.50 -0.27 0.37
C LYS A 150 -12.27 -0.08 -1.14
N THR A 151 -11.05 -0.32 -1.62
CA THR A 151 -10.70 -0.12 -3.03
C THR A 151 -11.49 -1.04 -3.93
N ALA A 152 -12.32 -0.45 -4.80
CA ALA A 152 -13.22 -1.15 -5.71
C ALA A 152 -12.71 -1.12 -7.16
N LEU A 153 -11.40 -1.30 -7.34
CA LEU A 153 -10.74 -1.35 -8.64
C LEU A 153 -10.17 -2.75 -8.90
N PRO A 154 -10.32 -3.32 -10.10
CA PRO A 154 -9.99 -4.71 -10.37
C PRO A 154 -8.48 -4.94 -10.42
N TYR A 155 -8.05 -6.11 -9.97
CA TYR A 155 -6.65 -6.56 -9.93
C TYR A 155 -5.73 -5.64 -9.12
N SER A 156 -6.29 -4.84 -8.20
CA SER A 156 -5.55 -3.87 -7.40
C SER A 156 -4.91 -4.47 -6.15
N SER A 157 -5.09 -5.77 -5.90
CA SER A 157 -4.55 -6.39 -4.69
C SER A 157 -3.02 -6.51 -4.74
N VAL A 158 -2.38 -6.34 -3.58
CA VAL A 158 -0.94 -6.56 -3.37
C VAL A 158 -0.73 -7.78 -2.49
N PHE A 159 0.16 -8.67 -2.92
CA PHE A 159 0.55 -9.87 -2.20
C PHE A 159 1.98 -9.71 -1.71
N ILE A 160 2.19 -9.90 -0.41
CA ILE A 160 3.47 -9.70 0.25
C ILE A 160 3.85 -11.02 0.91
N GLU A 161 4.90 -11.65 0.42
CA GLU A 161 5.54 -12.78 1.08
C GLU A 161 6.63 -12.25 2.01
N LEU A 162 6.72 -12.78 3.23
CA LEU A 162 7.77 -12.41 4.17
C LEU A 162 8.94 -13.38 4.03
N ASP A 163 10.07 -12.89 3.51
CA ASP A 163 11.34 -13.61 3.39
C ASP A 163 12.26 -13.35 4.61
N SER A 164 13.40 -14.05 4.67
CA SER A 164 14.44 -13.79 5.68
C SER A 164 15.01 -12.37 5.52
N GLY A 165 15.11 -11.64 6.63
CA GLY A 165 15.82 -10.35 6.71
C GLY A 165 17.35 -10.48 6.86
N TYR A 166 17.85 -11.70 7.13
CA TYR A 166 19.28 -12.01 7.31
C TYR A 166 19.89 -12.67 6.08
#